data_AF-A0A7X9E3Z4-F1
#
_entry.id   AF-A0A7X9E3Z4-F1
#
_cell.length_a   1.000
_cell.length_b   1.000
_cell.length_c   1.000
_cell.angle_alpha   90.00
_cell.angle_beta   90.00
_cell.angle_gamma   90.00
#
_symmetry.space_group_name_H-M   'P 1'
#
loop_
_entity.id
_entity.type
_entity.pdbx_description
1 polymer ?
#
loop_
_entity_poly.entity_id
_entity_poly.type
_entity_poly.pdbx_seq_one_letter_code
_entity_poly.pdbx_strand_id
1 'polypeptide(L)'
;MSITDKFHIVLNGNPLFIVIGSLALIIYTWYIYKFTIPQISSFLKYVLIFIRSIVITLILFLIFEPQLTINNSEKIEPVNYLFIDNSSSMAIKDSADRIGLIKIFQNDF
;
A
#
# COMPACT_ATOMS: atom_id res chain seq x y z
N MET A 1 0.11 -7.02 -19.02
CA MET A 1 -0.42 -6.01 -18.08
C MET A 1 -1.39 -6.69 -17.12
N SER A 2 -0.91 -7.23 -15.98
CA SER A 2 -1.78 -7.83 -14.97
C SER A 2 -2.05 -6.78 -13.90
N ILE A 3 -3.16 -6.07 -14.03
CA ILE A 3 -3.57 -5.01 -13.10
C ILE A 3 -4.25 -5.70 -11.91
N THR A 4 -3.47 -6.16 -10.95
CA THR A 4 -3.99 -6.56 -9.64
C THR A 4 -3.27 -5.75 -8.58
N ASP A 5 -3.59 -4.46 -8.54
CA ASP A 5 -3.22 -3.60 -7.43
C ASP A 5 -3.85 -4.17 -6.15
N LYS A 6 -3.00 -4.56 -5.22
CA LYS A 6 -3.46 -5.06 -3.91
C LYS A 6 -3.50 -3.89 -2.94
N PHE A 7 -4.71 -3.49 -2.57
CA PHE A 7 -4.96 -2.50 -1.53
C PHE A 7 -4.95 -3.18 -0.16
N HIS A 8 -4.00 -2.82 0.68
CA HIS A 8 -3.93 -3.29 2.06
C HIS A 8 -4.00 -2.09 3.00
N ILE A 9 -4.98 -2.10 3.90
CA ILE A 9 -5.06 -1.16 5.01
C ILE A 9 -4.36 -1.82 6.20
N VAL A 10 -3.27 -1.20 6.66
CA VAL A 10 -2.53 -1.63 7.83
C VAL A 10 -2.83 -0.64 8.96
N LEU A 11 -3.22 -1.16 10.13
CA LEU A 11 -3.44 -0.36 11.32
C LEU A 11 -2.33 -0.67 12.32
N ASN A 12 -1.75 0.36 12.94
CA ASN A 12 -0.78 0.18 14.01
C ASN A 12 -1.54 -0.18 15.30
N GLY A 13 -1.85 -1.48 15.48
CA GLY A 13 -2.51 -2.02 16.67
C GLY A 13 -3.68 -2.96 16.35
N ASN A 14 -4.39 -3.41 17.38
CA ASN A 14 -5.57 -4.26 17.20
C ASN A 14 -6.80 -3.40 16.81
N PRO A 15 -7.42 -3.63 15.63
CA PRO A 15 -8.57 -2.84 15.15
C PRO A 15 -9.77 -2.84 16.12
N LEU A 16 -9.91 -3.87 16.96
CA LEU A 16 -10.98 -3.94 17.96
C LEU A 16 -10.90 -2.80 18.98
N PHE A 17 -9.70 -2.37 19.37
CA PHE A 17 -9.56 -1.26 20.31
C PHE A 17 -10.02 0.07 19.70
N ILE A 18 -9.90 0.24 18.39
CA ILE A 18 -10.42 1.43 17.68
C ILE A 18 -11.95 1.45 17.74
N VAL A 19 -12.58 0.31 17.47
CA VAL A 19 -14.04 0.20 17.48
C VAL A 19 -14.60 0.43 18.88
N ILE A 20 -14.04 -0.25 19.89
CA ILE A 20 -14.46 -0.14 21.28
C ILE A 20 -14.19 1.28 21.82
N GLY A 21 -13.02 1.84 21.53
CA GLY A 21 -12.66 3.20 21.91
C GLY A 21 -13.59 4.25 21.29
N SER A 22 -13.92 4.11 20.00
CA SER A 22 -14.87 5.00 19.32
C SER A 22 -16.25 4.95 19.96
N LEU A 23 -16.78 3.75 20.23
CA LEU A 23 -18.06 3.55 20.90
C LEU A 23 -18.07 4.20 22.30
N ALA A 24 -17.04 3.96 23.11
CA ALA A 24 -16.92 4.53 24.45
C ALA A 24 -16.90 6.07 24.42
N LEU A 25 -16.20 6.66 23.45
CA LEU A 25 -16.06 8.11 23.31
C LEU A 25 -17.35 8.78 22.81
N ILE A 26 -18.10 8.13 21.92
CA ILE A 26 -19.44 8.58 21.50
C ILE A 26 -20.40 8.58 22.68
N ILE A 27 -20.42 7.48 23.46
CA ILE A 27 -21.28 7.36 24.66
C ILE A 27 -20.89 8.41 25.69
N TYR A 28 -19.59 8.61 25.93
CA TYR A 28 -19.08 9.63 26.85
C TYR A 28 -19.51 11.05 26.42
N THR A 29 -19.38 11.37 25.14
CA THR A 29 -19.78 12.67 24.59
C THR A 29 -21.27 12.90 24.77
N TRP A 30 -22.09 11.89 24.47
CA TRP A 30 -23.55 11.96 24.69
C TRP A 30 -23.91 12.14 26.17
N TYR A 31 -23.23 11.41 27.06
CA TYR A 31 -23.42 11.52 28.51
C TYR A 31 -23.08 12.93 29.02
N ILE A 32 -21.93 13.49 28.65
CA ILE A 32 -21.52 14.84 29.07
C ILE A 32 -22.56 15.89 28.65
N TYR A 33 -23.07 15.82 27.41
CA TYR A 33 -24.10 16.74 26.91
C TYR A 33 -25.48 16.55 27.55
N LYS A 34 -25.73 15.43 28.24
CA LYS A 34 -26.93 15.26 29.08
C LYS A 34 -26.83 16.09 30.37
N PHE A 35 -25.61 16.28 30.89
CA PHE A 35 -25.36 16.97 32.16
C PHE A 35 -24.84 18.41 32.02
N THR A 36 -24.58 18.90 30.80
CA THR A 36 -24.18 20.31 30.61
C THR A 36 -25.41 21.22 30.67
N ILE A 37 -25.55 21.95 31.77
CA ILE A 37 -26.52 23.05 31.97
C ILE A 37 -25.79 24.32 31.50
N PRO A 38 -26.25 24.97 30.40
CA PRO A 38 -27.57 25.59 30.30
C PRO A 38 -28.38 25.08 29.11
N GLN A 39 -29.57 25.67 28.92
CA GLN A 39 -30.51 25.38 27.84
C GLN A 39 -29.97 25.84 26.48
N ILE A 40 -28.98 25.13 25.95
CA ILE A 40 -28.50 25.33 24.58
C ILE A 40 -29.62 24.87 23.64
N SER A 41 -29.86 25.61 22.55
CA SER A 41 -30.83 25.19 21.55
C SER A 41 -30.52 23.78 21.05
N SER A 42 -31.54 22.95 20.88
CA SER A 42 -31.38 21.54 20.53
C SER A 42 -30.53 21.36 19.26
N PHE A 43 -30.64 22.27 18.29
CA PHE A 43 -29.83 22.27 17.08
C PHE A 43 -28.33 22.45 17.36
N LEU A 44 -27.94 23.49 18.10
CA LEU A 44 -26.55 23.74 18.49
C LEU A 44 -25.99 22.56 19.28
N LYS A 45 -26.80 21.96 20.16
CA LYS A 45 -26.43 20.77 20.93
C LYS A 45 -26.06 19.59 20.02
N TYR A 46 -26.86 19.28 19.00
CA TYR A 46 -26.55 18.19 18.07
C TYR A 46 -25.32 18.49 17.21
N VAL A 47 -25.17 19.72 16.71
CA VAL A 47 -23.99 20.14 15.93
C VAL A 47 -22.72 20.00 16.77
N LEU A 48 -22.76 20.47 18.02
CA LEU A 48 -21.63 20.39 18.95
C LEU A 48 -21.26 18.94 19.32
N ILE A 49 -22.25 18.07 19.55
CA ILE A 49 -22.03 16.63 19.76
C ILE A 49 -21.39 16.00 18.53
N PHE A 50 -21.92 16.29 17.34
CA PHE A 50 -21.42 15.74 16.08
C PHE A 50 -19.96 16.14 15.83
N ILE A 51 -19.65 17.43 15.93
CA ILE A 51 -18.27 17.94 15.77
C ILE A 51 -17.34 17.32 16.81
N ARG A 52 -17.75 17.26 18.07
CA ARG A 52 -16.90 16.68 19.14
C ARG A 52 -16.65 15.19 18.90
N SER A 53 -17.66 14.43 18.50
CA SER A 53 -17.49 13.02 18.12
C SER A 53 -16.50 12.87 16.97
N ILE A 54 -16.61 13.69 15.90
CA ILE A 54 -15.66 13.68 14.78
C ILE A 54 -14.23 13.96 15.26
N VAL A 55 -14.02 15.03 16.03
CA VAL A 55 -12.69 15.41 16.53
C VAL A 55 -12.06 14.28 17.34
N ILE A 56 -12.84 13.67 18.23
CA ILE A 56 -12.36 12.58 19.07
C ILE A 56 -12.06 11.32 18.24
N THR A 57 -12.88 10.98 17.25
CA THR A 57 -12.60 9.89 16.31
C THR A 57 -11.35 10.16 15.48
N LEU A 58 -11.12 11.40 15.03
CA LEU A 58 -9.91 11.78 14.31
C LEU A 58 -8.66 11.65 15.18
N ILE A 59 -8.73 12.06 16.46
CA ILE A 59 -7.63 11.84 17.42
C ILE A 59 -7.35 10.34 17.58
N LEU A 60 -8.39 9.52 17.64
CA LEU A 60 -8.22 8.07 17.71
C LEU A 60 -7.52 7.54 16.45
N PHE A 61 -7.94 7.95 15.25
CA PHE A 61 -7.23 7.58 14.02
C PHE A 61 -5.78 8.08 14.00
N LEU A 62 -5.50 9.24 14.57
CA LEU A 62 -4.14 9.77 14.66
C LEU A 62 -3.26 8.91 15.59
N ILE A 63 -3.82 8.34 16.66
CA ILE A 63 -3.11 7.41 17.56
C ILE A 63 -2.83 6.06 16.88
N PHE A 64 -3.78 5.55 16.10
CA PHE A 64 -3.68 4.24 15.46
C PHE A 64 -3.01 4.25 14.08
N GLU A 65 -2.69 5.44 13.57
CA GLU A 65 -1.95 5.68 12.32
C GLU A 65 -2.37 4.72 11.18
N PRO A 66 -3.58 4.87 10.61
CA PRO A 66 -4.00 4.04 9.50
C PRO A 66 -3.10 4.28 8.28
N GLN A 67 -2.38 3.24 7.87
CA GLN A 67 -1.52 3.28 6.70
C GLN A 67 -2.23 2.58 5.52
N LEU A 68 -2.43 3.34 4.45
CA LEU A 68 -2.85 2.80 3.17
C LEU A 68 -1.61 2.35 2.39
N THR A 69 -1.46 1.04 2.20
CA THR A 69 -0.36 0.46 1.44
C THR A 69 -0.89 -0.02 0.09
N ILE A 70 -0.35 0.56 -0.98
CA ILE A 70 -0.67 0.20 -2.37
C ILE A 70 0.52 -0.55 -2.92
N ASN A 71 0.37 -1.86 -3.11
CA ASN A 71 1.42 -2.72 -3.66
C ASN A 71 1.15 -2.96 -5.14
N ASN A 72 1.98 -2.38 -6.01
CA ASN A 72 2.03 -2.72 -7.44
C ASN A 72 3.09 -3.81 -7.64
N SER A 73 2.71 -4.92 -8.28
CA SER A 73 3.61 -6.02 -8.58
C SER A 73 3.77 -6.12 -10.10
N GLU A 74 4.90 -5.62 -10.60
CA GLU A 74 5.28 -5.84 -11.99
C GLU A 74 6.08 -7.13 -12.09
N LYS A 75 5.55 -8.10 -12.84
CA LYS A 75 6.31 -9.29 -13.21
C LYS A 75 7.29 -8.89 -14.32
N ILE A 76 8.52 -8.57 -13.94
CA ILE A 76 9.62 -8.35 -14.89
C ILE A 76 10.17 -9.73 -15.28
N GLU A 77 9.91 -10.15 -16.52
CA GLU A 77 10.54 -11.36 -17.04
C GLU A 77 12.02 -11.09 -17.32
N PRO A 78 12.96 -11.96 -16.89
CA PRO A 78 14.37 -11.75 -17.12
C PRO A 78 14.67 -11.90 -18.62
N VAL A 79 15.03 -10.79 -19.26
CA VAL A 79 15.48 -10.79 -20.67
C VAL A 79 17.00 -10.81 -20.67
N ASN A 80 17.59 -11.91 -21.16
CA ASN A 80 19.02 -12.00 -21.38
C ASN A 80 19.34 -11.49 -22.79
N TYR A 81 20.05 -10.37 -22.89
CA TYR A 81 20.52 -9.86 -24.18
C TYR A 81 21.86 -10.54 -24.53
N LEU A 82 21.86 -11.34 -25.59
CA LEU A 82 23.06 -11.93 -26.17
C LEU A 82 23.53 -11.06 -27.33
N PHE A 83 24.69 -10.42 -27.19
CA PHE A 83 25.33 -9.64 -28.25
C PHE A 83 26.43 -10.48 -28.90
N ILE A 84 26.33 -10.69 -30.21
CA ILE A 84 27.28 -11.48 -30.99
C ILE A 84 27.92 -10.57 -32.03
N ASP A 85 29.25 -10.55 -32.05
CA ASP A 85 30.00 -9.85 -33.09
C ASP A 85 29.84 -10.59 -34.43
N ASN A 86 29.40 -9.86 -35.46
CA ASN A 86 29.24 -10.36 -36.83
C ASN A 86 30.34 -9.84 -37.77
N SER A 87 31.45 -9.34 -37.23
CA SER A 87 32.59 -8.89 -38.01
C SER A 87 33.22 -10.02 -38.83
N SER A 88 33.83 -9.67 -39.97
CA SER A 88 34.54 -10.63 -40.83
C SER A 88 35.70 -11.32 -40.12
N SER A 89 36.21 -10.73 -39.04
CA SER A 89 37.26 -11.31 -38.19
C SER A 89 36.80 -12.57 -37.45
N MET A 90 35.49 -12.71 -37.19
CA MET A 90 34.91 -13.91 -36.59
C MET A 90 34.85 -15.10 -37.54
N ALA A 91 34.87 -14.86 -38.85
CA ALA A 91 34.86 -15.90 -39.89
C ALA A 91 36.26 -16.38 -40.29
N ILE A 92 37.32 -15.81 -39.71
CA ILE A 92 38.68 -16.27 -39.92
C ILE A 92 38.82 -17.64 -39.24
N LYS A 93 39.18 -18.65 -40.03
CA LYS A 93 39.36 -20.03 -39.57
C LYS A 93 40.57 -20.11 -38.66
N ASP A 94 40.34 -20.09 -37.34
CA ASP A 94 41.35 -20.34 -36.32
C ASP A 94 41.21 -21.75 -35.73
N SER A 95 42.12 -22.12 -34.82
CA SER A 95 42.11 -23.45 -34.19
C SER A 95 40.88 -23.72 -33.31
N ALA A 96 40.06 -22.70 -33.01
CA ALA A 96 38.96 -22.77 -32.06
C ALA A 96 37.56 -22.81 -32.71
N ASP A 97 37.45 -22.67 -34.04
CA ASP A 97 36.16 -22.66 -34.78
C ASP A 97 35.04 -21.85 -34.09
N ARG A 98 35.31 -20.56 -33.90
CA ARG A 98 34.47 -19.64 -33.10
C ARG A 98 33.01 -19.62 -33.56
N ILE A 99 32.75 -19.73 -34.87
CA ILE A 99 31.39 -19.75 -35.43
C ILE A 99 30.65 -21.04 -35.04
N GLY A 100 31.34 -22.18 -35.02
CA GLY A 100 30.79 -23.44 -34.55
C GLY A 100 30.41 -23.38 -33.06
N LEU A 101 31.29 -22.83 -32.23
CA LEU A 101 31.06 -22.69 -30.79
C LEU A 101 29.88 -21.75 -30.45
N ILE A 102 29.74 -20.63 -31.16
CA ILE A 102 28.61 -19.70 -30.96
C ILE A 102 27.27 -20.38 -31.27
N LYS A 103 27.20 -21.22 -32.31
CA LYS A 103 25.98 -21.95 -32.68
C LYS A 103 25.59 -23.00 -31.64
N ILE A 104 26.58 -23.69 -31.06
CA ILE A 104 26.35 -24.66 -29.98
C ILE A 104 25.83 -23.91 -28.74
N PHE A 105 26.50 -22.83 -28.36
CA PHE A 105 26.11 -22.02 -27.20
C PHE A 105 24.72 -21.38 -27.33
N GLN A 106 24.30 -20.99 -28.53
CA GLN A 106 22.93 -20.50 -28.78
C GLN A 106 21.86 -21.58 -28.65
N ASN A 107 22.20 -22.84 -28.93
CA ASN A 107 21.25 -23.96 -28.88
C ASN A 107 21.15 -24.59 -27.48
N ASP A 108 22.17 -24.39 -26.64
CA ASP A 108 22.22 -24.83 -25.25
C ASP A 108 21.54 -23.84 -24.27
N PHE A 109 21.15 -22.66 -24.76
CA PHE A 109 20.38 -21.63 -24.05
C PHE A 109 18.88 -21.75 -24.33
#